data_AF-A0A8C4LVV5-F1
#
_entry.id   AF-A0A8C4LVV5-F1
#
_cell.length_a   1.000
_cell.length_b   1.000
_cell.length_c   1.000
_cell.angle_alpha   90.00
_cell.angle_beta   90.00
_cell.angle_gamma   90.00
#
_symmetry.space_group_name_H-M   'P 1'
#
loop_
_entity.id
_entity.type
_entity.pdbx_description
1 polymer ?
#
loop_
_entity_poly.entity_id
_entity_poly.type
_entity_poly.pdbx_seq_one_letter_code
_entity_poly.pdbx_strand_id
1 'polypeptide(L)' 'MKLLVLAVLLTVGAGESGISPRAVWQFRSMIQCTIPNSKPYLEYNDYGCYCGLGGSGTPVDELDAQKKKK' A
#
# COMPACT_ATOMS: atom_id res chain seq x y z
N MET A 1 -5.88 -41.87 8.79
CA MET A 1 -6.34 -41.28 7.51
C MET A 1 -6.98 -39.90 7.68
N LYS A 2 -7.95 -39.67 8.59
CA LYS A 2 -8.54 -38.33 8.83
C LYS A 2 -7.52 -37.23 9.20
N LEU A 3 -6.53 -37.56 10.03
CA LEU A 3 -5.49 -36.61 10.47
C LEU A 3 -4.55 -36.17 9.34
N LEU A 4 -4.27 -37.06 8.39
CA LEU A 4 -3.44 -36.75 7.23
C LEU A 4 -4.16 -35.79 6.27
N VAL A 5 -5.47 -35.94 6.11
CA VAL A 5 -6.30 -35.04 5.30
C VAL A 5 -6.35 -33.64 5.93
N LEU A 6 -6.50 -33.55 7.26
CA LEU A 6 -6.46 -32.29 7.99
C LEU A 6 -5.09 -31.59 7.89
N ALA A 7 -3.99 -32.35 7.97
CA ALA A 7 -2.64 -31.82 7.80
C ALA A 7 -2.40 -31.25 6.39
N VAL A 8 -2.87 -31.95 5.35
CA VAL A 8 -2.79 -31.49 3.96
C VAL A 8 -3.65 -30.24 3.71
N LEU A 9 -4.83 -30.15 4.33
CA LEU A 9 -5.70 -28.97 4.22
C LEU A 9 -5.08 -27.72 4.88
N LEU A 10 -4.39 -27.88 6.01
CA LEU A 10 -3.71 -26.78 6.71
C LEU A 10 -2.52 -26.23 5.92
N THR A 11 -1.79 -27.08 5.16
CA THR A 11 -0.66 -26.62 4.33
C THR A 11 -1.08 -25.85 3.08
N VAL A 12 -2.31 -26.03 2.60
CA VAL A 12 -2.84 -25.34 1.41
C VAL A 12 -3.45 -23.96 1.77
N GLY A 13 -3.82 -23.74 3.03
CA GLY A 13 -4.46 -22.50 3.48
C GLY A 13 -3.51 -21.34 3.78
N ALA A 14 -2.19 -21.56 3.84
CA ALA A 14 -1.20 -20.51 4.08
C ALA A 14 -0.76 -19.81 2.78
N GLY A 15 -1.73 -19.30 2.02
CA GLY A 15 -1.42 -18.30 0.99
C GLY A 15 -1.12 -16.98 1.69
N GLU A 16 0.16 -16.61 1.81
CA GLU A 16 0.59 -15.31 2.32
C GLU A 16 -0.04 -14.19 1.48
N SER A 17 -1.14 -13.62 1.98
CA SER A 17 -1.56 -12.27 1.62
C SER A 17 -0.76 -11.28 2.47
N GLY A 18 0.57 -11.37 2.38
CA GLY A 18 1.48 -10.45 3.02
C GLY A 18 1.49 -9.14 2.26
N ILE A 19 1.10 -8.05 2.91
CA ILE A 19 1.42 -6.69 2.45
C ILE A 19 2.94 -6.66 2.28
N SER A 20 3.41 -6.77 1.03
CA SER A 20 4.84 -6.81 0.77
C SER A 20 5.39 -5.40 1.02
N PRO A 21 6.38 -5.22 1.91
CA PRO A 21 7.04 -3.91 2.07
C PRO A 21 7.61 -3.40 0.75
N ARG A 22 7.92 -4.32 -0.17
CA ARG A 22 8.37 -3.99 -1.53
C ARG A 22 7.34 -3.18 -2.31
N ALA A 23 6.04 -3.33 -2.07
CA ALA A 23 5.01 -2.58 -2.79
C ALA A 23 5.10 -1.06 -2.52
N VAL A 24 5.38 -0.66 -1.27
CA VAL A 24 5.58 0.75 -0.92
C VAL A 24 6.88 1.29 -1.53
N TRP A 25 7.95 0.49 -1.50
CA TRP A 25 9.22 0.87 -2.11
C TRP A 25 9.13 0.98 -3.64
N GLN A 26 8.38 0.10 -4.30
CA GLN A 26 8.08 0.19 -5.73
C GLN A 26 7.28 1.45 -6.04
N PHE A 27 6.28 1.79 -5.24
CA PHE A 27 5.53 3.03 -5.41
C PHE A 27 6.41 4.27 -5.26
N ARG A 28 7.33 4.28 -4.28
CA ARG A 28 8.37 5.33 -4.18
C ARG A 28 9.21 5.41 -5.45
N SER A 29 9.67 4.27 -5.98
CA SER A 29 10.44 4.25 -7.24
C SER A 29 9.66 4.81 -8.43
N MET A 30 8.35 4.56 -8.50
CA MET A 30 7.49 5.16 -9.55
C MET A 30 7.45 6.69 -9.43
N ILE A 31 7.26 7.23 -8.23
CA ILE A 31 7.23 8.69 -8.02
C ILE A 31 8.59 9.31 -8.40
N GLN A 32 9.69 8.70 -7.98
CA GLN A 32 11.04 9.20 -8.31
C GLN A 32 11.34 9.16 -9.81
N CYS A 33 10.75 8.20 -10.54
CA CYS A 33 10.90 8.10 -11.99
C CYS A 33 10.20 9.26 -12.72
N THR A 34 9.02 9.67 -12.25
CA THR A 34 8.25 10.77 -12.87
C THR A 34 8.64 12.15 -12.34
N ILE A 35 9.09 12.24 -11.09
CA ILE A 35 9.45 13.47 -10.39
C ILE A 35 10.87 13.30 -9.84
N PRO A 36 11.89 13.56 -10.66
CA PRO A 36 13.28 13.42 -10.24
C PRO A 36 13.61 14.39 -9.11
N ASN A 37 14.50 13.97 -8.21
CA ASN A 37 14.93 14.71 -7.01
C ASN A 37 13.88 14.93 -5.90
N SER A 38 12.65 14.46 -6.09
CA SER A 38 11.68 14.41 -5.00
C SER A 38 12.14 13.51 -3.86
N LYS A 39 11.64 13.77 -2.65
CA LYS A 39 11.76 12.89 -1.48
C LYS A 39 10.37 12.36 -1.14
N PRO A 40 9.87 11.31 -1.82
CA PRO A 40 8.45 10.94 -1.75
C PRO A 40 7.95 10.57 -0.35
N TYR A 41 8.84 10.05 0.49
CA TYR A 41 8.53 9.74 1.87
C TYR A 41 8.28 10.98 2.74
N LEU A 42 8.88 12.14 2.40
CA LEU A 42 8.72 13.37 3.16
C LEU A 42 7.65 14.29 2.56
N GLU A 43 7.54 14.29 1.23
CA GLU A 43 6.71 15.25 0.50
C GLU A 43 5.29 14.75 0.23
N TYR A 44 5.10 13.43 0.12
CA TYR A 44 3.80 12.83 -0.22
C TYR A 44 3.26 11.87 0.85
N ASN A 45 3.94 11.78 1.99
CA ASN A 45 3.43 11.13 3.18
C ASN A 45 2.97 12.20 4.18
N ASP A 46 1.86 11.94 4.87
CA ASP A 46 1.23 12.87 5.81
C ASP A 46 0.91 14.25 5.19
N TYR A 47 0.58 14.26 3.89
CA TYR A 47 0.12 15.45 3.18
C TYR A 47 -1.40 15.42 3.03
N GLY A 48 -2.05 16.55 3.28
CA GLY A 48 -3.50 16.69 3.12
C GLY A 48 -4.28 15.73 4.03
N CYS A 49 -5.41 15.23 3.52
CA CYS A 49 -6.31 14.36 4.26
C CYS A 49 -6.18 12.88 3.90
N TYR A 50 -5.62 12.54 2.74
CA TYR A 50 -5.61 11.18 2.15
C TYR A 50 -4.23 10.72 1.67
N CYS A 51 -3.26 11.60 1.45
CA CYS A 51 -1.89 11.20 1.09
C CYS A 51 -1.10 10.75 2.34
N GLY A 52 -1.41 9.56 2.85
CA GLY A 52 -0.79 8.95 4.02
C GLY A 52 -1.48 7.63 4.41
N LEU A 53 -1.27 7.16 5.63
CA LEU A 53 -2.01 6.01 6.15
C LEU A 53 -3.42 6.43 6.59
N GLY A 54 -4.45 5.79 6.04
CA GLY A 54 -5.86 6.09 6.34
C GLY A 54 -6.44 7.19 5.44
N GLY A 55 -7.24 8.07 6.04
CA GLY A 55 -7.76 9.28 5.39
C GLY A 55 -9.25 9.49 5.55
N SER A 56 -9.65 10.74 5.79
CA SER A 56 -11.05 11.13 5.98
C SER A 56 -11.23 12.63 5.76
N GLY A 57 -12.47 13.08 5.50
CA GLY A 57 -12.78 14.50 5.31
C GLY A 57 -12.77 14.96 3.85
N THR A 58 -12.54 16.25 3.63
CA THR A 58 -12.57 16.88 2.30
C THR A 58 -11.14 17.07 1.81
N PRO A 59 -10.78 16.58 0.59
CA PRO A 59 -9.45 16.76 0.05
C PRO A 59 -9.04 18.23 -0.01
N VAL A 60 -7.79 18.51 0.32
CA VAL A 60 -7.27 19.89 0.37
C VAL A 60 -6.93 20.45 -1.01
N ASP A 61 -6.60 19.58 -1.97
CA ASP A 61 -6.28 19.92 -3.35
C ASP A 61 -6.54 18.74 -4.30
N GLU A 62 -6.20 18.92 -5.58
CA GLU A 62 -6.40 17.90 -6.61
C GLU A 62 -5.57 16.63 -6.35
N LEU A 63 -4.33 16.76 -5.86
CA LEU A 63 -3.44 15.63 -5.58
C LEU A 63 -4.04 14.74 -4.48
N ASP A 64 -4.48 15.35 -3.39
CA ASP A 64 -5.14 14.68 -2.26
C ASP A 64 -6.46 14.04 -2.69
N ALA A 65 -7.18 14.68 -3.62
CA ALA A 65 -8.43 14.16 -4.17
C ALA A 65 -8.24 12.91 -5.05
N GLN A 66 -7.09 12.75 -5.71
CA GLN A 66 -6.80 11.54 -6.49
C GLN A 66 -6.77 10.29 -5.61
N LYS A 67 -6.26 10.42 -4.38
CA LYS A 67 -6.13 9.28 -3.44
C LYS A 67 -7.46 8.85 -2.84
N LYS A 68 -8.37 9.78 -2.57
CA LYS A 68 -9.72 9.48 -2.06
C LYS A 68 -10.54 8.56 -2.97
N LYS A 69 -10.27 8.56 -4.28
CA LYS A 69 -11.07 7.83 -5.30
C LYS A 69 -10.67 6.37 -5.49
N LYS A 70 -9.70 5.86 -4.73
CA LYS A 70 -9.19 4.49 -4.85
C LYS A 70 -9.61 3.65 -3.64
#